data_AF-A0A965MHZ6-F1
#
_entry.id   AF-A0A965MHZ6-F1
#
_cell.length_a   1.000
_cell.length_b   1.000
_cell.length_c   1.000
_cell.angle_alpha   90.00
_cell.angle_beta   90.00
_cell.angle_gamma   90.00
#
_symmetry.space_group_name_H-M   'P 1'
#
loop_
_entity.id
_entity.type
_entity.pdbx_description
1 polymer ?
#
loop_
_entity_poly.entity_id
_entity_poly.type
_entity_poly.pdbx_seq_one_letter_code
_entity_poly.pdbx_strand_id
1 'polypeptide(L)'
;ALLPDGFFDGMDQWTGKIEQHISDTNYGILIWDLINKQDTIVLATDLDGDRLTDLMADISDPLRAFGDMVLKHVGNDKRMSNLWSDMGYTTGNGRDMTSVMHRMSGPPIHEQTLGSADAMLLRLLDGDESMGGTKQPYDPRIHFVLIRDAYLDANPGNAAVKAYLDDALAKFDKIYTDTRPGFLEGYKQLKEAITPWGA
;
A
#
# COMPACT_ATOMS: atom_id res chain seq x y z
N ALA A 1 -20.43 7.67 13.32
CA ALA A 1 -19.20 7.04 13.83
C ALA A 1 -19.30 5.54 13.60
N LEU A 2 -18.19 4.85 13.33
CA LEU A 2 -18.15 3.38 13.18
C LEU A 2 -18.42 2.66 14.52
N LEU A 3 -18.16 3.34 15.63
CA LEU A 3 -18.38 2.83 16.98
C LEU A 3 -19.76 3.20 17.53
N PRO A 4 -20.38 2.31 18.34
CA PRO A 4 -21.60 2.63 19.05
C PRO A 4 -21.40 3.73 20.09
N ASP A 5 -22.48 4.42 20.42
CA ASP A 5 -22.50 5.39 21.52
C ASP A 5 -22.10 4.69 22.82
N GLY A 6 -21.14 5.27 23.56
CA GLY A 6 -20.61 4.71 24.81
C GLY A 6 -19.48 3.69 24.63
N PHE A 7 -18.90 3.51 23.44
CA PHE A 7 -17.78 2.56 23.24
C PHE A 7 -16.61 2.78 24.22
N PHE A 8 -16.31 4.03 24.57
CA PHE A 8 -15.21 4.37 25.47
C PHE A 8 -15.57 4.26 26.95
N ASP A 9 -16.82 3.91 27.29
CA ASP A 9 -17.28 3.82 28.67
C ASP A 9 -16.50 2.74 29.42
N GLY A 10 -15.85 3.11 30.52
CA GLY A 10 -15.03 2.21 31.33
C GLY A 10 -13.61 1.98 30.79
N MET A 11 -13.21 2.67 29.71
CA MET A 11 -11.83 2.69 29.20
C MET A 11 -10.99 3.81 29.83
N ASP A 12 -11.42 4.38 30.96
CA ASP A 12 -10.81 5.56 31.58
C ASP A 12 -9.33 5.39 32.00
N GLN A 13 -8.86 4.13 32.08
CA GLN A 13 -7.48 3.78 32.42
C GLN A 13 -6.67 3.33 31.20
N TRP A 14 -7.27 3.25 30.01
CA TRP A 14 -6.55 2.89 28.79
C TRP A 14 -5.70 4.06 28.30
N THR A 15 -4.39 3.82 28.17
CA THR A 15 -3.42 4.81 27.68
C THR A 15 -2.82 4.44 26.32
N GLY A 16 -3.20 3.28 25.77
CA GLY A 16 -2.77 2.81 24.46
C GLY A 16 -3.50 3.48 23.31
N LYS A 17 -3.17 3.10 22.08
CA LYS A 17 -3.81 3.62 20.86
C LYS A 17 -5.10 2.87 20.55
N ILE A 18 -6.05 3.57 19.92
CA ILE A 18 -7.25 2.97 19.36
C ILE A 18 -7.28 3.33 17.88
N GLU A 19 -7.10 2.31 17.04
CA GLU A 19 -6.96 2.43 15.60
C GLU A 19 -8.24 1.90 14.95
N GLN A 20 -8.88 2.71 14.11
CA GLN A 20 -10.07 2.33 13.34
C GLN A 20 -9.72 2.38 11.87
N HIS A 21 -9.61 1.22 11.23
CA HIS A 21 -9.27 1.12 9.80
C HIS A 21 -10.17 0.09 9.12
N ILE A 22 -10.29 0.17 7.80
CA ILE A 22 -10.91 -0.89 7.00
C ILE A 22 -10.04 -2.16 7.05
N SER A 23 -10.64 -3.36 6.94
CA SER A 23 -9.96 -4.65 7.19
C SER A 23 -8.63 -4.85 6.46
N ASP A 24 -8.54 -4.27 5.28
CA ASP A 24 -7.56 -4.61 4.26
C ASP A 24 -6.15 -4.14 4.63
N THR A 25 -6.02 -3.03 5.38
CA THR A 25 -4.73 -2.50 5.87
C THR A 25 -4.37 -2.96 7.27
N ASN A 26 -5.32 -3.56 7.98
CA ASN A 26 -5.17 -3.83 9.41
C ASN A 26 -4.12 -4.88 9.72
N TYR A 27 -3.89 -5.85 8.85
CA TYR A 27 -2.95 -6.93 9.18
C TYR A 27 -1.50 -6.49 9.18
N GLY A 28 -1.07 -5.69 8.21
CA GLY A 28 0.27 -5.10 8.24
C GLY A 28 0.47 -4.19 9.45
N ILE A 29 -0.54 -3.39 9.80
CA ILE A 29 -0.53 -2.51 10.98
C ILE A 29 -0.48 -3.33 12.28
N LEU A 30 -1.30 -4.37 12.41
CA LEU A 30 -1.32 -5.27 13.56
C LEU A 30 0.05 -5.91 13.80
N ILE A 31 0.69 -6.39 12.74
CA ILE A 31 2.00 -7.02 12.84
C ILE A 31 3.07 -5.98 13.16
N TRP A 32 2.97 -4.78 12.59
CA TRP A 32 3.85 -3.67 12.94
C TRP A 32 3.77 -3.29 14.42
N ASP A 33 2.56 -3.15 14.96
CA ASP A 33 2.33 -2.80 16.36
C ASP A 33 2.79 -3.92 17.29
N LEU A 34 2.56 -5.18 16.92
CA LEU A 34 3.08 -6.35 17.64
C LEU A 34 4.62 -6.33 17.71
N ILE A 35 5.29 -6.10 16.57
CA ILE A 35 6.75 -6.01 16.50
C ILE A 35 7.28 -4.88 17.40
N ASN A 36 6.58 -3.74 17.42
CA ASN A 36 6.96 -2.55 18.20
C ASN A 36 6.44 -2.58 19.65
N LYS A 37 5.72 -3.64 20.05
CA LYS A 37 5.12 -3.79 21.38
C LYS A 37 4.23 -2.59 21.76
N GLN A 38 3.45 -2.10 20.79
CA GLN A 38 2.50 -1.02 21.04
C GLN A 38 1.23 -1.60 21.67
N ASP A 39 0.77 -0.98 22.75
CA ASP A 39 -0.56 -1.24 23.30
C ASP A 39 -1.58 -0.58 22.40
N THR A 40 -2.17 -1.38 21.49
CA THR A 40 -3.14 -0.91 20.51
C THR A 40 -4.40 -1.77 20.52
N ILE A 41 -5.57 -1.13 20.46
CA ILE A 41 -6.84 -1.79 20.11
C ILE A 41 -7.13 -1.46 18.66
N VAL A 42 -7.17 -2.49 17.81
CA VAL A 42 -7.47 -2.35 16.38
C VAL A 42 -8.91 -2.77 16.13
N LEU A 43 -9.68 -1.86 15.54
CA LEU A 43 -11.06 -2.05 15.14
C LEU A 43 -11.11 -2.06 13.62
N ALA A 44 -11.54 -3.20 13.07
CA ALA A 44 -11.59 -3.44 11.65
C ALA A 44 -13.03 -3.64 11.18
N THR A 45 -13.46 -2.89 10.18
CA THR A 45 -14.69 -3.22 9.43
C THR A 45 -14.32 -3.83 8.09
N ASP A 46 -14.77 -5.07 7.88
CA ASP A 46 -14.72 -5.74 6.59
C ASP A 46 -15.87 -5.23 5.74
N LEU A 47 -15.55 -4.49 4.69
CA LEU A 47 -16.55 -3.92 3.78
C LEU A 47 -16.66 -4.73 2.48
N ASP A 48 -15.67 -5.58 2.14
CA ASP A 48 -15.48 -6.04 0.75
C ASP A 48 -15.20 -7.56 0.61
N GLY A 49 -14.72 -8.27 1.64
CA GLY A 49 -14.70 -9.75 1.68
C GLY A 49 -13.58 -10.45 0.90
N ASP A 50 -12.68 -9.72 0.25
CA ASP A 50 -11.55 -10.22 -0.54
C ASP A 50 -10.21 -9.96 0.18
N ARG A 51 -9.89 -10.89 1.10
CA ARG A 51 -8.95 -10.59 2.19
C ARG A 51 -7.50 -11.03 1.96
N LEU A 52 -7.23 -12.12 1.22
CA LEU A 52 -5.88 -12.73 1.31
C LEU A 52 -4.76 -11.90 0.67
N THR A 53 -5.04 -11.30 -0.49
CA THR A 53 -4.06 -10.51 -1.23
C THR A 53 -3.74 -9.20 -0.53
N ASP A 54 -4.71 -8.62 0.16
CA ASP A 54 -4.56 -7.36 0.90
C ASP A 54 -3.81 -7.57 2.21
N LEU A 55 -4.07 -8.69 2.89
CA LEU A 55 -3.26 -9.15 4.01
C LEU A 55 -1.79 -9.36 3.58
N MET A 56 -1.56 -9.93 2.40
CA MET A 56 -0.20 -10.15 1.87
C MET A 56 0.44 -8.83 1.39
N ALA A 57 -0.35 -7.94 0.78
CA ALA A 57 -0.24 -6.49 0.68
C ALA A 57 0.77 -5.81 1.61
N ASP A 58 0.34 -5.74 2.86
CA ASP A 58 0.95 -4.86 3.84
C ASP A 58 1.86 -5.60 4.83
N ILE A 59 1.99 -6.92 4.73
CA ILE A 59 2.81 -7.72 5.66
C ILE A 59 4.31 -7.67 5.34
N SER A 60 4.66 -7.43 4.08
CA SER A 60 6.06 -7.50 3.62
C SER A 60 6.97 -6.50 4.33
N ASP A 61 6.52 -5.25 4.51
CA ASP A 61 7.32 -4.22 5.18
C ASP A 61 7.52 -4.48 6.69
N PRO A 62 6.48 -4.81 7.49
CA PRO A 62 6.64 -5.26 8.87
C PRO A 62 7.61 -6.45 9.00
N LEU A 63 7.51 -7.46 8.13
CA LEU A 63 8.41 -8.61 8.18
C LEU A 63 9.86 -8.25 7.85
N ARG A 64 10.10 -7.36 6.89
CA ARG A 64 11.46 -6.83 6.62
C ARG A 64 12.01 -6.08 7.83
N ALA A 65 11.19 -5.23 8.45
CA ALA A 65 11.59 -4.50 9.65
C ALA A 65 11.92 -5.44 10.82
N PHE A 66 11.10 -6.47 11.03
CA PHE A 66 11.39 -7.51 12.02
C PHE A 66 12.69 -8.27 11.70
N GLY A 67 12.90 -8.61 10.42
CA GLY A 67 14.15 -9.23 9.97
C GLY A 67 15.37 -8.36 10.24
N ASP A 68 15.28 -7.04 9.97
CA ASP A 68 16.33 -6.08 10.30
C ASP A 68 16.61 -6.04 11.81
N MET A 69 15.57 -6.13 12.66
CA MET A 69 15.74 -6.22 14.12
C MET A 69 16.48 -7.50 14.54
N VAL A 70 16.12 -8.65 13.96
CA VAL A 70 16.79 -9.93 14.24
C VAL A 70 18.24 -9.92 13.80
N LEU A 71 18.53 -9.43 12.60
CA LEU A 71 19.90 -9.29 12.09
C LEU A 71 20.77 -8.42 13.01
N LYS A 72 20.24 -7.28 13.43
CA LYS A 72 20.91 -6.39 14.38
C LYS A 72 21.19 -7.09 15.70
N HIS A 73 20.26 -7.89 16.21
CA HIS A 73 20.45 -8.64 17.46
C HIS A 73 21.57 -9.68 17.35
N VAL A 74 21.71 -10.35 16.20
CA VAL A 74 22.77 -11.34 15.98
C VAL A 74 24.08 -10.74 15.44
N GLY A 75 24.19 -9.41 15.39
CA GLY A 75 25.41 -8.71 14.97
C GLY A 75 25.68 -8.73 13.46
N ASN A 76 24.65 -8.90 12.64
CA ASN A 76 24.73 -8.84 11.18
C ASN A 76 24.29 -7.46 10.66
N ASP A 77 25.03 -6.91 9.70
CA ASP A 77 24.84 -5.56 9.14
C ASP A 77 24.06 -5.55 7.81
N LYS A 78 23.66 -6.71 7.30
CA LYS A 78 22.83 -6.80 6.10
C LYS A 78 21.45 -6.18 6.33
N ARG A 79 20.78 -5.84 5.23
CA ARG A 79 19.39 -5.39 5.21
C ARG A 79 18.49 -6.51 4.71
N MET A 80 17.34 -6.68 5.34
CA MET A 80 16.38 -7.71 4.97
C MET A 80 15.76 -7.49 3.60
N SER A 81 15.66 -6.23 3.15
CA SER A 81 15.29 -5.90 1.77
C SER A 81 16.20 -6.58 0.73
N ASN A 82 17.50 -6.63 1.02
CA ASN A 82 18.50 -7.19 0.10
C ASN A 82 18.50 -8.72 0.21
N LEU A 83 18.50 -9.25 1.44
CA LEU A 83 18.51 -10.69 1.68
C LEU A 83 17.29 -11.41 1.12
N TRP A 84 16.10 -10.84 1.25
CA TRP A 84 14.91 -11.40 0.63
C TRP A 84 15.03 -11.50 -0.88
N SER A 85 15.57 -10.46 -1.52
CA SER A 85 15.82 -10.45 -2.96
C SER A 85 16.83 -11.53 -3.35
N ASP A 86 17.93 -11.66 -2.60
CA ASP A 86 18.96 -12.70 -2.80
C ASP A 86 18.38 -14.13 -2.64
N MET A 87 17.35 -14.28 -1.79
CA MET A 87 16.64 -15.54 -1.56
C MET A 87 15.57 -15.84 -2.61
N GLY A 88 15.38 -14.96 -3.60
CA GLY A 88 14.41 -15.13 -4.68
C GLY A 88 13.01 -14.61 -4.36
N TYR A 89 12.82 -13.83 -3.30
CA TYR A 89 11.58 -13.11 -3.07
C TYR A 89 11.50 -11.91 -4.03
N THR A 90 10.49 -11.91 -4.91
CA THR A 90 10.39 -10.93 -6.00
C THR A 90 9.40 -9.80 -5.72
N THR A 91 8.59 -9.92 -4.67
CA THR A 91 7.58 -8.93 -4.31
C THR A 91 8.24 -7.73 -3.63
N GLY A 92 8.47 -6.66 -4.37
CA GLY A 92 9.22 -5.48 -3.93
C GLY A 92 8.32 -4.44 -3.24
N ASN A 93 7.29 -3.99 -3.93
CA ASN A 93 6.31 -3.00 -3.47
C ASN A 93 4.87 -3.46 -3.73
N GLY A 94 3.88 -2.65 -3.34
CA GLY A 94 2.47 -3.00 -3.52
C GLY A 94 2.04 -3.26 -4.98
N ARG A 95 2.81 -2.80 -5.98
CA ARG A 95 2.59 -3.14 -7.41
C ARG A 95 2.62 -4.65 -7.64
N ASP A 96 3.57 -5.34 -7.02
CA ASP A 96 3.79 -6.77 -7.21
C ASP A 96 2.74 -7.63 -6.48
N MET A 97 1.87 -7.01 -5.67
CA MET A 97 0.83 -7.69 -4.88
C MET A 97 -0.59 -7.33 -5.31
N THR A 98 -0.72 -7.05 -6.60
CA THR A 98 -2.00 -6.85 -7.25
C THR A 98 -2.78 -8.17 -7.31
N SER A 99 -4.04 -8.15 -6.84
CA SER A 99 -4.95 -9.29 -6.93
C SER A 99 -5.78 -9.19 -8.21
N VAL A 100 -6.01 -10.34 -8.85
CA VAL A 100 -6.90 -10.45 -10.00
C VAL A 100 -7.88 -11.58 -9.71
N MET A 101 -9.16 -11.25 -9.56
CA MET A 101 -10.21 -12.24 -9.40
C MET A 101 -10.70 -12.71 -10.77
N HIS A 102 -10.42 -13.97 -11.11
CA HIS A 102 -10.95 -14.57 -12.33
C HIS A 102 -12.40 -15.04 -12.12
N ARG A 103 -13.33 -14.48 -12.90
CA ARG A 103 -14.72 -14.96 -12.97
C ARG A 103 -14.77 -16.32 -13.68
N MET A 104 -15.77 -17.14 -13.36
CA MET A 104 -16.08 -18.38 -14.10
C MET A 104 -16.39 -18.12 -15.59
N SER A 105 -16.86 -16.91 -15.92
CA SER A 105 -17.08 -16.42 -17.27
C SER A 105 -17.02 -14.88 -17.28
N GLY A 106 -16.46 -14.29 -18.34
CA GLY A 106 -16.27 -12.85 -18.50
C GLY A 106 -14.85 -12.36 -18.15
N PRO A 107 -14.58 -11.05 -18.31
CA PRO A 107 -13.26 -10.49 -18.02
C PRO A 107 -12.94 -10.56 -16.52
N PRO A 108 -11.64 -10.57 -16.15
CA PRO A 108 -11.21 -10.53 -14.75
C PRO A 108 -11.77 -9.32 -14.00
N ILE A 109 -11.91 -9.46 -12.69
CA ILE A 109 -12.16 -8.34 -11.78
C ILE A 109 -10.79 -7.88 -11.27
N HIS A 110 -10.54 -6.61 -11.52
CA HIS A 110 -9.39 -5.86 -11.03
C HIS A 110 -9.88 -5.07 -9.82
N GLU A 111 -9.49 -5.48 -8.62
CA GLU A 111 -9.94 -4.88 -7.36
C GLU A 111 -8.75 -4.40 -6.55
N GLN A 112 -8.96 -3.31 -5.79
CA GLN A 112 -7.93 -2.82 -4.88
C GLN A 112 -8.51 -2.19 -3.64
N THR A 113 -7.84 -2.49 -2.53
CA THR A 113 -7.94 -1.82 -1.25
C THR A 113 -7.87 -0.29 -1.36
N LEU A 114 -8.89 0.41 -0.86
CA LEU A 114 -8.86 1.87 -0.70
C LEU A 114 -8.16 2.33 0.59
N GLY A 115 -7.83 1.41 1.49
CA GLY A 115 -7.36 1.74 2.84
C GLY A 115 -5.99 2.40 2.88
N SER A 116 -5.12 2.09 1.92
CA SER A 116 -3.79 2.71 1.81
C SER A 116 -3.88 4.17 1.32
N ALA A 117 -4.92 4.51 0.54
CA ALA A 117 -5.19 5.88 0.11
C ALA A 117 -5.78 6.73 1.25
N ASP A 118 -6.66 6.16 2.09
CA ASP A 118 -7.25 6.88 3.23
C ASP A 118 -6.20 7.17 4.32
N ALA A 119 -5.38 6.18 4.68
CA ALA A 119 -4.27 6.38 5.60
C ALA A 119 -3.24 7.40 5.07
N MET A 120 -3.03 7.46 3.74
CA MET A 120 -2.20 8.49 3.12
C MET A 120 -2.85 9.88 3.26
N LEU A 121 -4.15 10.00 3.04
CA LEU A 121 -4.87 11.27 3.20
C LEU A 121 -4.76 11.80 4.63
N LEU A 122 -4.89 10.94 5.64
CA LEU A 122 -4.69 11.32 7.04
C LEU A 122 -3.28 11.86 7.29
N ARG A 123 -2.25 11.17 6.79
CA ARG A 123 -0.85 11.64 6.93
C ARG A 123 -0.61 12.98 6.23
N LEU A 124 -1.26 13.19 5.08
CA LEU A 124 -1.19 14.46 4.36
C LEU A 124 -1.85 15.59 5.16
N LEU A 125 -2.99 15.31 5.82
CA LEU A 125 -3.66 16.26 6.71
C LEU A 125 -2.82 16.59 7.95
N ASP A 126 -2.08 15.62 8.47
CA ASP A 126 -1.15 15.79 9.59
C ASP A 126 0.16 16.50 9.18
N GLY A 127 0.39 16.70 7.88
CA GLY A 127 1.56 17.39 7.34
C GLY A 127 2.86 16.58 7.35
N ASP A 128 2.80 15.29 7.68
CA ASP A 128 3.95 14.39 7.69
C ASP A 128 3.60 13.03 7.05
N GLU A 129 3.90 12.93 5.76
CA GLU A 129 3.70 11.70 4.99
C GLU A 129 4.62 10.54 5.42
N SER A 130 5.73 10.86 6.10
CA SER A 130 6.76 9.89 6.49
C SER A 130 6.53 9.27 7.87
N MET A 131 5.58 9.79 8.64
CA MET A 131 5.32 9.39 10.03
C MET A 131 6.62 9.38 10.86
N GLY A 132 7.33 10.51 10.89
CA GLY A 132 8.63 10.64 11.56
C GLY A 132 9.73 9.80 10.93
N GLY A 133 9.66 9.56 9.61
CA GLY A 133 10.61 8.73 8.85
C GLY A 133 10.42 7.22 9.04
N THR A 134 9.37 6.78 9.72
CA THR A 134 9.09 5.35 9.96
C THR A 134 8.39 4.69 8.76
N LYS A 135 7.80 5.48 7.86
CA LYS A 135 7.15 5.02 6.64
C LYS A 135 7.74 5.74 5.43
N GLN A 136 7.80 5.01 4.31
CA GLN A 136 8.11 5.61 3.02
C GLN A 136 6.89 6.39 2.50
N PRO A 137 7.10 7.44 1.69
CA PRO A 137 6.02 8.13 1.00
C PRO A 137 5.18 7.17 0.15
N TYR A 138 3.91 7.56 -0.04
CA TYR A 138 2.93 6.77 -0.78
C TYR A 138 3.36 6.55 -2.23
N ASP A 139 3.19 5.32 -2.72
CA ASP A 139 3.53 4.93 -4.08
C ASP A 139 2.26 4.70 -4.91
N PRO A 140 1.79 5.69 -5.69
CA PRO A 140 0.52 5.60 -6.42
C PRO A 140 0.55 4.63 -7.61
N ARG A 141 1.72 4.04 -7.93
CA ARG A 141 1.83 3.01 -8.98
C ARG A 141 0.92 1.82 -8.71
N ILE A 142 0.69 1.51 -7.44
CA ILE A 142 -0.18 0.43 -7.00
C ILE A 142 -1.58 0.55 -7.64
N HIS A 143 -2.16 1.74 -7.66
CA HIS A 143 -3.47 2.01 -8.29
C HIS A 143 -3.39 2.09 -9.81
N PHE A 144 -2.33 2.72 -10.33
CA PHE A 144 -2.24 2.95 -11.77
C PHE A 144 -2.13 1.66 -12.57
N VAL A 145 -1.40 0.66 -12.07
CA VAL A 145 -1.22 -0.64 -12.76
C VAL A 145 -2.55 -1.37 -12.92
N LEU A 146 -3.41 -1.36 -11.90
CA LEU A 146 -4.73 -1.97 -11.99
C LEU A 146 -5.67 -1.26 -12.95
N ILE A 147 -5.72 0.08 -12.86
CA ILE A 147 -6.52 0.87 -13.79
C ILE A 147 -6.04 0.59 -15.21
N ARG A 148 -4.72 0.58 -15.44
CA ARG A 148 -4.15 0.21 -16.73
C ARG A 148 -4.63 -1.17 -17.19
N ASP A 149 -4.49 -2.21 -16.39
CA ASP A 149 -4.87 -3.58 -16.78
C ASP A 149 -6.38 -3.72 -17.06
N ALA A 150 -7.22 -3.10 -16.23
CA ALA A 150 -8.66 -3.04 -16.46
C ALA A 150 -9.02 -2.34 -17.78
N TYR A 151 -8.33 -1.23 -18.11
CA TYR A 151 -8.54 -0.53 -19.38
C TYR A 151 -8.05 -1.34 -20.58
N LEU A 152 -6.95 -2.08 -20.45
CA LEU A 152 -6.45 -2.96 -21.50
C LEU A 152 -7.40 -4.13 -21.77
N ASP A 153 -7.91 -4.76 -20.71
CA ASP A 153 -8.88 -5.86 -20.81
C ASP A 153 -10.22 -5.39 -21.40
N ALA A 154 -10.65 -4.16 -21.07
CA ALA A 154 -11.84 -3.55 -21.65
C ALA A 154 -11.68 -3.12 -23.12
N ASN A 155 -10.44 -2.96 -23.60
CA ASN A 155 -10.12 -2.48 -24.95
C ASN A 155 -9.14 -3.42 -25.68
N PRO A 156 -9.52 -4.71 -25.86
CA PRO A 156 -8.60 -5.71 -26.42
C PRO A 156 -8.17 -5.32 -27.84
N GLY A 157 -6.86 -5.36 -28.08
CA GLY A 157 -6.26 -5.03 -29.38
C GLY A 157 -6.06 -3.54 -29.67
N ASN A 158 -6.45 -2.63 -28.77
CA ASN A 158 -6.21 -1.20 -28.95
C ASN A 158 -4.74 -0.83 -28.66
N ALA A 159 -3.90 -0.91 -29.68
CA ALA A 159 -2.46 -0.66 -29.57
C ALA A 159 -2.12 0.78 -29.12
N ALA A 160 -2.93 1.77 -29.49
CA ALA A 160 -2.68 3.16 -29.13
C ALA A 160 -2.94 3.41 -27.62
N VAL A 161 -4.06 2.90 -27.10
CA VAL A 161 -4.35 2.95 -25.66
C VAL A 161 -3.28 2.20 -24.86
N LYS A 162 -2.86 1.02 -25.35
CA LYS A 162 -1.78 0.27 -24.71
C LYS A 162 -0.48 1.05 -24.65
N ALA A 163 -0.04 1.63 -25.78
CA ALA A 163 1.19 2.41 -25.84
C ALA A 163 1.15 3.62 -24.88
N TYR A 164 0.00 4.29 -24.81
CA TYR A 164 -0.21 5.41 -23.88
C TYR A 164 -0.11 4.98 -22.40
N LEU A 165 -0.79 3.91 -22.01
CA LEU A 165 -0.77 3.43 -20.63
C LEU A 165 0.61 2.90 -20.24
N ASP A 166 1.34 2.27 -21.16
CA ASP A 166 2.71 1.82 -20.96
C ASP A 166 3.68 3.00 -20.79
N ASP A 167 3.55 4.04 -21.61
CA ASP A 167 4.35 5.27 -21.49
C ASP A 167 4.09 5.99 -20.15
N ALA A 168 2.81 6.10 -19.75
CA ALA A 168 2.45 6.64 -18.45
C ALA A 168 3.06 5.83 -17.31
N LEU A 169 2.99 4.49 -17.35
CA LEU A 169 3.60 3.62 -16.35
C LEU A 169 5.12 3.81 -16.26
N ALA A 170 5.80 3.94 -17.41
CA ALA A 170 7.24 4.21 -17.44
C ALA A 170 7.61 5.55 -16.77
N LYS A 171 6.76 6.58 -16.91
CA LYS A 171 6.94 7.86 -16.22
C LYS A 171 6.75 7.74 -14.72
N PHE A 172 5.74 6.99 -14.28
CA PHE A 172 5.59 6.64 -12.87
C PHE A 172 6.85 5.94 -12.34
N ASP A 173 7.36 4.92 -13.05
CA ASP A 173 8.55 4.19 -12.62
C ASP A 173 9.77 5.11 -12.50
N LYS A 174 9.97 6.02 -13.46
CA LYS A 174 11.06 7.00 -13.39
C LYS A 174 10.96 7.91 -12.16
N ILE A 175 9.75 8.34 -11.78
CA ILE A 175 9.54 9.28 -10.67
C ILE A 175 9.66 8.59 -9.30
N TYR A 176 9.21 7.33 -9.18
CA TYR A 176 9.03 6.66 -7.89
C TYR A 176 10.04 5.52 -7.59
N THR A 177 11.01 5.23 -8.47
CA THR A 177 11.96 4.12 -8.25
C THR A 177 13.09 4.44 -7.27
N ASP A 178 13.61 5.68 -7.28
CA ASP A 178 14.71 6.09 -6.41
C ASP A 178 14.15 6.61 -5.06
N THR A 179 14.49 7.85 -4.70
CA THR A 179 13.89 8.53 -3.55
C THR A 179 12.46 8.89 -3.90
N ARG A 180 11.49 8.21 -3.28
CA ARG A 180 10.08 8.48 -3.49
C ARG A 180 9.76 9.92 -3.07
N PRO A 181 9.17 10.73 -3.96
CA PRO A 181 8.70 12.06 -3.57
C PRO A 181 7.49 11.93 -2.63
N GLY A 182 7.21 12.99 -1.88
CA GLY A 182 5.92 13.14 -1.22
C GLY A 182 4.77 13.15 -2.23
N PHE A 183 3.56 12.86 -1.79
CA PHE A 183 2.37 12.69 -2.62
C PHE A 183 2.11 13.92 -3.50
N LEU A 184 2.11 15.13 -2.92
CA LEU A 184 1.85 16.36 -3.66
C LEU A 184 2.95 16.67 -4.69
N GLU A 185 4.21 16.42 -4.31
CA GLU A 185 5.35 16.64 -5.20
C GLU A 185 5.32 15.66 -6.37
N GLY A 186 5.16 14.37 -6.07
CA GLY A 186 5.05 13.32 -7.09
C GLY A 186 3.85 13.54 -8.00
N TYR A 187 2.69 13.96 -7.47
CA TYR A 187 1.53 14.32 -8.28
C TYR A 187 1.81 15.47 -9.24
N LYS A 188 2.52 16.51 -8.79
CA LYS A 188 2.94 17.61 -9.67
C LYS A 188 3.89 17.13 -10.77
N GLN A 189 4.90 16.33 -10.42
CA GLN A 189 5.84 15.76 -11.40
C GLN A 189 5.12 14.89 -12.43
N LEU A 190 4.14 14.08 -12.01
CA LEU A 190 3.33 13.26 -12.90
C LEU A 190 2.48 14.11 -13.87
N LYS A 191 1.84 15.17 -13.37
CA LYS A 191 1.07 16.09 -14.22
C LYS A 191 1.93 16.79 -15.27
N GLU A 192 3.19 17.07 -14.96
CA GLU A 192 4.14 17.66 -15.90
C GLU A 192 4.66 16.62 -16.91
N ALA A 193 4.86 15.36 -16.48
CA ALA A 193 5.42 14.30 -17.31
C ALA A 193 4.39 13.64 -18.24
N ILE A 194 3.12 13.55 -17.84
CA ILE A 194 2.07 12.80 -18.55
C ILE A 194 1.18 13.77 -19.32
N THR A 195 1.23 13.72 -20.65
CA THR A 195 0.22 14.32 -21.52
C THR A 195 -1.07 13.52 -21.40
N PRO A 196 -2.24 14.12 -21.14
CA PRO A 196 -3.49 13.38 -21.06
C PRO A 196 -3.87 12.71 -22.39
N TRP A 197 -4.53 11.55 -22.32
CA TRP A 197 -5.07 10.88 -23.51
C TRP A 197 -6.04 11.79 -24.26
N GLY A 198 -5.79 11.99 -25.56
CA GLY A 198 -6.62 12.81 -26.43
C GLY A 198 -6.41 14.32 -26.34
N ALA A 199 -5.42 14.79 -25.56
CA ALA A 199 -4.99 16.18 -25.53
C ALA A 199 -4.11 16.55 -26.74
#